data_AF-X6LWL7-F1
#
_entry.id   AF-X6LWL7-F1
#
_cell.length_a   1.000
_cell.length_b   1.000
_cell.length_c   1.000
_cell.angle_alpha   90.00
_cell.angle_beta   90.00
_cell.angle_gamma   90.00
#
_symmetry.space_group_name_H-M   'P 1'
#
loop_
_entity.id
_entity.type
_entity.pdbx_description
1 polymer ?
#
loop_
_entity_poly.entity_id
_entity_poly.type
_entity_poly.pdbx_seq_one_letter_code
_entity_poly.pdbx_strand_id
1 'polypeptide(L)'
;MKVSSRVLLLGDSRLRRVSDAVTPIVRNQATFDRHCAVLTHELGEFRKKHGFGRAIAAPQLDISYRMIAMNLNGKYKNLPGMSNPSETLILVNPEIIKKSEDSKFTLWDDCMSFPDLFVKVERYEKIAVKWTDVNLERTYVWDLDHIRIDLSELLQHEIDHLDGILATDLALDKDSFVYRPVFENNKAHFQSLVDYTIE
;
A
#
# COMPACT_ATOMS: atom_id res chain seq x y z
N MET A 1 -26.86 -4.07 -1.21
CA MET A 1 -26.21 -3.81 -2.51
C MET A 1 -24.97 -4.67 -2.58
N LYS A 2 -24.81 -5.48 -3.63
CA LYS A 2 -23.53 -6.19 -3.88
C LYS A 2 -22.49 -5.13 -4.21
N VAL A 3 -21.56 -4.88 -3.30
CA VAL A 3 -20.33 -4.16 -3.63
C VAL A 3 -19.54 -5.12 -4.51
N SER A 4 -19.44 -4.80 -5.79
CA SER A 4 -18.54 -5.47 -6.73
C SER A 4 -17.55 -4.42 -7.18
N SER A 5 -16.60 -4.09 -6.31
CA SER A 5 -15.44 -3.28 -6.70
C SER A 5 -14.29 -4.23 -6.95
N ARG A 6 -14.21 -4.72 -8.19
CA ARG A 6 -13.07 -5.54 -8.59
C ARG A 6 -11.83 -4.65 -8.60
N VAL A 7 -10.74 -5.11 -7.98
CA VAL A 7 -9.43 -4.45 -8.03
C VAL A 7 -9.07 -4.16 -9.49
N LEU A 8 -8.77 -2.90 -9.79
CA LEU A 8 -8.32 -2.47 -11.11
C LEU A 8 -6.95 -3.09 -11.40
N LEU A 9 -6.79 -3.62 -12.61
CA LEU A 9 -5.59 -4.32 -13.02
C LEU A 9 -4.66 -3.43 -13.86
N LEU A 10 -3.37 -3.77 -13.88
CA LEU A 10 -2.36 -3.13 -14.73
C LEU A 10 -2.85 -3.00 -16.17
N GLY A 11 -2.77 -1.80 -16.72
CA GLY A 11 -3.32 -1.43 -18.03
C GLY A 11 -4.61 -0.60 -17.94
N ASP A 12 -5.30 -0.59 -16.80
CA ASP A 12 -6.40 0.34 -16.56
C ASP A 12 -5.88 1.77 -16.30
N SER A 13 -6.22 2.70 -17.19
CA SER A 13 -5.78 4.11 -17.10
C SER A 13 -6.17 4.81 -15.80
N ARG A 14 -7.19 4.34 -15.09
CA ARG A 14 -7.64 4.94 -13.82
C ARG A 14 -6.60 4.80 -12.72
N LEU A 15 -5.77 3.76 -12.77
CA LEU A 15 -4.63 3.58 -11.85
C LEU A 15 -3.57 4.67 -11.98
N ARG A 16 -3.60 5.47 -13.06
CA ARG A 16 -2.63 6.54 -13.33
C ARG A 16 -3.10 7.92 -12.86
N ARG A 17 -4.29 8.02 -12.27
CA ARG A 17 -4.85 9.28 -11.79
C ARG A 17 -4.25 9.63 -10.42
N VAL A 18 -3.83 10.88 -10.26
CA VAL A 18 -3.49 11.43 -8.94
C VAL A 18 -4.77 11.58 -8.13
N SER A 19 -4.72 11.15 -6.88
CA SER A 19 -5.87 11.14 -5.96
C SER A 19 -6.04 12.48 -5.24
N ASP A 20 -7.28 12.88 -5.05
CA ASP A 20 -7.62 14.09 -4.32
C ASP A 20 -7.46 13.89 -2.81
N ALA A 21 -7.03 14.94 -2.12
CA ALA A 21 -7.03 14.95 -0.66
C ALA A 21 -8.47 14.92 -0.12
N VAL A 22 -8.70 14.11 0.91
CA VAL A 22 -9.96 14.12 1.65
C VAL A 22 -9.98 15.34 2.56
N THR A 23 -10.91 16.26 2.35
CA THR A 23 -11.12 17.42 3.23
C THR A 23 -12.53 17.41 3.82
N PRO A 24 -12.77 18.05 4.98
CA PRO A 24 -14.12 18.16 5.54
C PRO A 24 -15.12 18.79 4.57
N ILE A 25 -14.69 19.73 3.72
CA ILE A 25 -15.53 20.43 2.74
C ILE A 25 -15.96 19.48 1.60
N VAL A 26 -15.08 18.58 1.17
CA VAL A 26 -15.34 17.61 0.09
C VAL A 26 -16.08 16.35 0.60
N ARG A 27 -16.15 16.16 1.92
CA ARG A 27 -16.67 14.95 2.56
C ARG A 27 -18.21 14.93 2.59
N ASN A 28 -18.80 14.12 1.73
CA ASN A 28 -20.11 13.52 1.99
C ASN A 28 -19.92 12.32 2.94
N GLN A 29 -20.39 12.41 4.19
CA GLN A 29 -20.18 11.39 5.22
C GLN A 29 -20.56 9.99 4.76
N ALA A 30 -21.77 9.81 4.23
CA ALA A 30 -22.27 8.49 3.84
C ALA A 30 -21.46 7.87 2.68
N THR A 31 -20.91 8.71 1.81
CA THR A 31 -20.03 8.27 0.72
C THR A 31 -18.65 7.90 1.25
N PHE A 32 -18.11 8.70 2.17
CA PHE A 32 -16.83 8.42 2.82
C PHE A 32 -16.88 7.12 3.64
N ASP A 33 -17.92 6.91 4.44
CA ASP A 33 -18.11 5.67 5.21
C ASP A 33 -18.20 4.45 4.29
N ARG A 34 -18.87 4.61 3.13
CA ARG A 34 -18.92 3.56 2.11
C ARG A 34 -17.53 3.28 1.55
N HIS A 35 -16.71 4.29 1.25
CA HIS A 35 -15.34 4.08 0.76
C HIS A 35 -14.48 3.33 1.79
N CYS A 36 -14.55 3.70 3.07
CA CYS A 36 -13.86 2.98 4.16
C CYS A 36 -14.29 1.50 4.24
N ALA A 37 -15.61 1.24 4.14
CA ALA A 37 -16.16 -0.10 4.16
C ALA A 37 -15.73 -0.93 2.94
N VAL A 38 -15.75 -0.33 1.74
CA VAL A 38 -15.31 -0.95 0.48
C VAL A 38 -13.83 -1.35 0.57
N LEU A 39 -12.96 -0.42 0.96
CA LEU A 39 -11.53 -0.67 1.13
C LEU A 39 -11.25 -1.83 2.10
N THR A 40 -11.90 -1.81 3.26
CA THR A 40 -11.73 -2.86 4.28
C THR A 40 -12.26 -4.21 3.79
N HIS A 41 -13.41 -4.21 3.11
CA HIS A 41 -14.01 -5.41 2.57
C HIS A 41 -13.14 -6.05 1.49
N GLU A 42 -12.72 -5.27 0.48
CA GLU A 42 -11.94 -5.78 -0.65
C GLU A 42 -10.56 -6.27 -0.22
N LEU A 43 -9.89 -5.58 0.71
CA LEU A 43 -8.65 -6.08 1.33
C LEU A 43 -8.89 -7.44 2.00
N GLY A 44 -9.96 -7.56 2.78
CA GLY A 44 -10.32 -8.81 3.46
C GLY A 44 -10.61 -9.96 2.50
N GLU A 45 -11.40 -9.71 1.45
CA GLU A 45 -11.74 -10.73 0.45
C GLU A 45 -10.52 -11.15 -0.39
N PHE A 46 -9.66 -10.20 -0.77
CA PHE A 46 -8.43 -10.53 -1.48
C PHE A 46 -7.53 -11.44 -0.65
N ARG A 47 -7.32 -11.10 0.63
CA ARG A 47 -6.52 -11.90 1.57
C ARG A 47 -7.07 -13.30 1.77
N LYS A 48 -8.40 -13.45 1.92
CA LYS A 48 -9.04 -14.78 2.03
C LYS A 48 -8.82 -15.64 0.79
N LYS A 49 -8.84 -15.02 -0.38
CA LYS A 49 -8.69 -15.71 -1.67
C LYS A 49 -7.25 -16.07 -2.00
N HIS A 50 -6.31 -15.17 -1.71
CA HIS A 50 -4.94 -15.26 -2.20
C HIS A 50 -3.91 -15.62 -1.11
N GLY A 51 -4.25 -15.44 0.16
CA GLY A 51 -3.33 -15.69 1.29
C GLY A 51 -2.33 -14.55 1.55
N PHE A 52 -2.28 -13.53 0.70
CA PHE A 52 -1.43 -12.33 0.82
C PHE A 52 -2.23 -11.04 0.59
N GLY A 53 -1.57 -9.88 0.68
CA GLY A 53 -2.16 -8.54 0.54
C GLY A 53 -2.18 -7.80 1.88
N ARG A 54 -1.15 -6.99 2.16
CA ARG A 54 -1.03 -6.24 3.42
C ARG A 54 -1.79 -4.91 3.40
N ALA A 55 -2.00 -4.33 2.23
CA ALA A 55 -2.74 -3.10 2.05
C ALA A 55 -3.38 -3.00 0.66
N ILE A 56 -4.24 -2.00 0.49
CA ILE A 56 -4.83 -1.57 -0.78
C ILE A 56 -5.06 -0.05 -0.74
N ALA A 57 -4.66 0.64 -1.80
CA ALA A 57 -4.93 2.05 -2.03
C ALA A 57 -6.26 2.25 -2.75
N ALA A 58 -7.00 3.31 -2.38
CA ALA A 58 -8.33 3.60 -2.93
C ALA A 58 -8.42 3.69 -4.47
N PRO A 59 -7.39 4.22 -5.19
CA PRO A 59 -7.39 4.22 -6.65
C PRO A 59 -7.46 2.82 -7.27
N GLN A 60 -6.98 1.79 -6.57
CA GLN A 60 -7.09 0.40 -7.02
C GLN A 60 -8.55 -0.10 -7.04
N LEU A 61 -9.49 0.64 -6.43
CA LEU A 61 -10.92 0.38 -6.42
C LEU A 61 -11.73 1.48 -7.13
N ASP A 62 -11.09 2.29 -7.98
CA ASP A 62 -11.69 3.45 -8.65
C ASP A 62 -12.22 4.53 -7.69
N ILE A 63 -11.60 4.66 -6.52
CA ILE A 63 -11.89 5.71 -5.56
C ILE A 63 -10.73 6.72 -5.62
N SER A 64 -10.96 7.88 -6.25
CA SER A 64 -9.94 8.91 -6.48
C SER A 64 -9.65 9.78 -5.24
N TYR A 65 -9.51 9.17 -4.07
CA TYR A 65 -9.16 9.85 -2.82
C TYR A 65 -7.89 9.26 -2.19
N ARG A 66 -7.13 10.10 -1.49
CA ARG A 66 -5.93 9.70 -0.74
C ARG A 66 -6.29 8.87 0.49
N MET A 67 -6.60 7.60 0.29
CA MET A 67 -6.97 6.65 1.35
C MET A 67 -6.26 5.31 1.13
N ILE A 68 -5.74 4.72 2.20
CA ILE A 68 -5.11 3.40 2.20
C ILE A 68 -5.77 2.56 3.28
N ALA A 69 -6.19 1.34 2.95
CA ALA A 69 -6.52 0.33 3.95
C ALA A 69 -5.34 -0.60 4.15
N MET A 70 -4.98 -0.86 5.40
CA MET A 70 -3.83 -1.69 5.75
C MET A 70 -4.19 -2.64 6.89
N ASN A 71 -3.77 -3.89 6.78
CA ASN A 71 -3.90 -4.87 7.86
C ASN A 71 -2.59 -5.63 8.06
N LEU A 72 -2.00 -5.44 9.23
CA LEU A 72 -0.66 -5.93 9.57
C LEU A 72 -0.67 -7.17 10.48
N ASN A 73 -1.80 -7.88 10.58
CA ASN A 73 -1.92 -9.13 11.35
C ASN A 73 -1.38 -9.07 12.79
N GLY A 74 -1.56 -7.94 13.49
CA GLY A 74 -1.10 -7.81 14.86
C GLY A 74 0.40 -7.60 15.05
N LYS A 75 1.19 -7.48 13.97
CA LYS A 75 2.65 -7.36 14.02
C LYS A 75 3.12 -6.11 14.77
N TYR A 76 2.41 -5.00 14.62
CA TYR A 76 2.70 -3.74 15.29
C TYR A 76 1.72 -3.54 16.44
N LYS A 77 2.18 -3.40 17.68
CA LYS A 77 1.27 -3.29 18.85
C LYS A 77 1.06 -1.86 19.35
N ASN A 78 2.00 -0.95 19.05
CA ASN A 78 2.08 0.37 19.66
C ASN A 78 2.29 1.49 18.62
N LEU A 79 1.80 1.33 17.38
CA LEU A 79 1.87 2.44 16.41
C LEU A 79 0.88 3.54 16.83
N PRO A 80 1.31 4.82 16.86
CA PRO A 80 0.42 5.94 17.15
C PRO A 80 -0.84 5.92 16.26
N GLY A 81 -2.02 6.08 16.85
CA GLY A 81 -3.29 6.10 16.11
C GLY A 81 -3.85 4.72 15.74
N MET A 82 -3.15 3.63 16.06
CA MET A 82 -3.65 2.27 15.87
C MET A 82 -4.13 1.69 17.21
N SER A 83 -5.43 1.58 17.38
CA SER A 83 -6.07 1.08 18.61
C SER A 83 -6.10 -0.45 18.69
N ASN A 84 -6.36 -1.14 17.57
CA ASN A 84 -6.36 -2.60 17.49
C ASN A 84 -5.42 -3.11 16.38
N PRO A 85 -4.26 -3.70 16.74
CA PRO A 85 -3.30 -4.27 15.81
C PRO A 85 -3.85 -5.35 14.85
N SER A 86 -4.95 -6.00 15.21
CA SER A 86 -5.53 -7.11 14.44
C SER A 86 -6.57 -6.65 13.41
N GLU A 87 -6.99 -5.38 13.49
CA GLU A 87 -8.01 -4.81 12.60
C GLU A 87 -7.36 -4.09 11.42
N THR A 88 -8.18 -3.86 10.38
CA THR A 88 -7.78 -3.02 9.25
C THR A 88 -7.78 -1.56 9.68
N LEU A 89 -6.65 -0.90 9.51
CA LEU A 89 -6.49 0.54 9.71
C LEU A 89 -6.69 1.27 8.38
N ILE A 90 -7.46 2.35 8.41
CA ILE A 90 -7.60 3.27 7.27
C ILE A 90 -6.76 4.51 7.53
N LEU A 91 -5.79 4.79 6.65
CA LEU A 91 -5.00 6.01 6.66
C LEU A 91 -5.62 6.99 5.67
N VAL A 92 -5.99 8.18 6.13
CA VAL A 92 -6.50 9.25 5.27
C VAL A 92 -5.42 10.30 5.05
N ASN A 93 -5.30 10.79 3.82
CA ASN A 93 -4.27 11.73 3.37
C ASN A 93 -2.84 11.35 3.81
N PRO A 94 -2.40 10.08 3.64
CA PRO A 94 -1.05 9.72 4.00
C PRO A 94 -0.04 10.44 3.09
N GLU A 95 1.04 10.92 3.72
CA GLU A 95 2.11 11.70 3.08
C GLU A 95 3.46 11.31 3.69
N ILE A 96 4.45 11.01 2.86
CA ILE A 96 5.84 10.83 3.30
C ILE A 96 6.44 12.22 3.56
N ILE A 97 6.70 12.53 4.82
CA ILE A 97 7.24 13.84 5.25
C ILE A 97 8.77 13.83 5.44
N LYS A 98 9.38 12.65 5.52
CA LYS A 98 10.83 12.47 5.60
C LYS A 98 11.23 11.11 5.05
N LYS A 99 12.44 11.02 4.49
CA LYS A 99 13.08 9.79 4.02
C LYS A 99 14.49 9.72 4.62
N SER A 100 15.05 8.53 4.78
CA SER A 100 16.50 8.37 5.03
C SER A 100 17.29 8.96 3.86
N GLU A 101 18.37 9.70 4.15
CA GLU A 101 19.12 10.41 3.10
C GLU A 101 19.90 9.42 2.20
N ASP A 102 20.61 8.46 2.79
CA ASP A 102 21.56 7.58 2.07
C ASP A 102 21.31 6.08 2.28
N SER A 103 20.08 5.69 2.63
CA SER A 103 19.77 4.31 3.00
C SER A 103 18.51 3.84 2.28
N LYS A 104 18.75 2.95 1.33
CA LYS A 104 17.78 2.32 0.45
C LYS A 104 18.10 0.84 0.32
N PHE A 105 17.11 0.08 -0.09
CA PHE A 105 17.21 -1.35 -0.26
C PHE A 105 16.40 -1.80 -1.46
N THR A 106 16.86 -2.87 -2.09
CA THR A 106 16.13 -3.53 -3.17
C THR A 106 15.22 -4.63 -2.64
N LEU A 107 14.08 -4.81 -3.30
CA LEU A 107 13.12 -5.88 -3.03
C LEU A 107 12.33 -6.22 -4.30
N TRP A 108 11.62 -7.35 -4.25
CA TRP A 108 10.60 -7.71 -5.24
C TRP A 108 9.22 -7.28 -4.73
N ASP A 109 8.72 -6.15 -5.21
CA ASP A 109 7.37 -5.64 -4.89
C ASP A 109 6.30 -6.56 -5.50
N ASP A 110 5.24 -6.82 -4.74
CA ASP A 110 3.99 -7.39 -5.25
C ASP A 110 2.84 -6.38 -5.16
N CYS A 111 1.84 -6.54 -6.02
CA CYS A 111 0.72 -5.60 -6.10
C CYS A 111 -0.59 -6.32 -6.40
N MET A 112 -1.67 -5.91 -5.73
CA MET A 112 -3.00 -6.45 -5.99
C MET A 112 -3.52 -6.12 -7.41
N SER A 113 -3.01 -5.05 -8.03
CA SER A 113 -3.35 -4.67 -9.41
C SER A 113 -2.62 -5.51 -10.47
N PHE A 114 -1.62 -6.31 -10.10
CA PHE A 114 -0.94 -7.24 -11.01
C PHE A 114 -0.42 -8.43 -10.19
N PRO A 115 -1.34 -9.28 -9.68
CA PRO A 115 -1.03 -10.24 -8.61
C PRO A 115 -0.02 -11.31 -9.02
N ASP A 116 0.14 -11.57 -10.32
CA ASP A 116 1.05 -12.58 -10.86
C ASP A 116 2.40 -12.01 -11.31
N LEU A 117 2.69 -10.73 -11.04
CA LEU A 117 3.93 -10.07 -11.44
C LEU A 117 4.62 -9.47 -10.21
N PHE A 118 5.87 -9.84 -10.02
CA PHE A 118 6.78 -9.13 -9.11
C PHE A 118 7.63 -8.14 -9.89
N VAL A 119 7.91 -7.00 -9.27
CA VAL A 119 8.76 -5.96 -9.84
C VAL A 119 9.92 -5.67 -8.90
N LYS A 120 11.16 -5.73 -9.40
CA LYS A 120 12.34 -5.35 -8.62
C LYS A 120 12.41 -3.83 -8.56
N VAL A 121 12.33 -3.28 -7.36
CA VAL A 121 12.37 -1.84 -7.12
C VAL A 121 13.37 -1.51 -6.01
N GLU A 122 13.68 -0.23 -5.86
CA GLU A 122 14.49 0.29 -4.77
C GLU A 122 13.64 1.24 -3.91
N ARG A 123 13.64 1.04 -2.60
CA ARG A 123 12.84 1.79 -1.63
C ARG A 123 13.73 2.37 -0.53
N TYR A 124 13.30 3.47 0.10
CA TYR A 124 13.99 4.01 1.27
C TYR A 124 13.78 3.08 2.47
N GLU A 125 14.84 2.76 3.20
CA GLU A 125 14.76 1.88 4.38
C GLU A 125 13.90 2.48 5.49
N LYS A 126 13.98 3.80 5.68
CA LYS A 126 13.20 4.53 6.67
C LYS A 126 12.47 5.70 6.03
N ILE A 127 11.22 5.85 6.41
CA ILE A 127 10.38 6.99 6.08
C ILE A 127 9.67 7.49 7.32
N ALA A 128 9.27 8.75 7.32
CA ALA A 128 8.29 9.27 8.26
C ALA A 128 7.01 9.59 7.50
N VAL A 129 5.86 9.14 8.03
CA VAL A 129 4.56 9.30 7.39
C VAL A 129 3.61 10.09 8.29
N LYS A 130 3.02 11.14 7.73
CA LYS A 130 1.91 11.89 8.33
C LYS A 130 0.61 11.41 7.72
N TRP A 131 -0.42 11.22 8.54
CA TRP A 131 -1.74 10.79 8.08
C TRP A 131 -2.83 11.24 9.07
N THR A 132 -4.09 11.19 8.65
CA THR A 132 -5.26 11.60 9.44
C THR A 132 -6.21 10.43 9.66
N ASP A 133 -6.85 10.37 10.82
CA ASP A 133 -7.87 9.36 11.10
C ASP A 133 -9.13 9.49 10.22
N VAL A 134 -9.97 8.45 10.25
CA VAL A 134 -11.25 8.41 9.54
C VAL A 134 -12.26 9.44 10.02
N ASN A 135 -12.10 9.95 11.25
CA ASN A 135 -12.96 11.02 11.75
C ASN A 135 -12.56 12.38 11.17
N LEU A 136 -11.39 12.49 10.56
CA LEU A 136 -10.74 13.73 10.13
C LEU A 136 -10.47 14.69 11.30
N GLU A 137 -10.29 14.16 12.50
CA GLU A 137 -10.13 14.95 13.72
C GLU A 137 -8.69 15.00 14.21
N ARG A 138 -7.94 13.91 14.02
CA ARG A 138 -6.57 13.79 14.50
C ARG A 138 -5.62 13.44 13.38
N THR A 139 -4.49 14.15 13.38
CA THR A 139 -3.33 13.84 12.56
C THR A 139 -2.31 13.11 13.40
N TYR A 140 -1.79 12.01 12.86
CA TYR A 140 -0.74 11.20 13.45
C TYR A 140 0.53 11.32 12.61
N VAL A 141 1.67 11.14 13.27
CA VAL A 141 2.97 11.02 12.62
C VAL A 141 3.60 9.71 13.08
N TRP A 142 3.99 8.89 12.12
CA TRP A 142 4.88 7.77 12.32
C TRP A 142 6.27 8.19 11.89
N ASP A 143 7.09 8.62 12.85
CA ASP A 143 8.50 8.97 12.61
C ASP A 143 9.36 7.77 12.19
N LEU A 144 10.61 8.06 11.79
CA LEU A 144 11.60 7.10 11.30
C LEU A 144 11.86 5.90 12.25
N ASP A 145 11.60 6.07 13.55
CA ASP A 145 11.81 5.01 14.56
C ASP A 145 10.58 4.10 14.73
N HIS A 146 9.40 4.52 14.25
CA HIS A 146 8.18 3.72 14.28
C HIS A 146 8.09 2.76 13.10
N ILE A 147 8.62 3.16 11.94
CA ILE A 147 8.50 2.43 10.68
C ILE A 147 9.75 1.59 10.45
N ARG A 148 9.57 0.27 10.51
CA ARG A 148 10.58 -0.72 10.12
C ARG A 148 10.56 -0.95 8.61
N ILE A 149 11.59 -1.60 8.09
CA ILE A 149 11.80 -1.84 6.65
C ILE A 149 10.56 -2.41 5.93
N ASP A 150 9.85 -3.35 6.55
CA ASP A 150 8.66 -4.00 6.02
C ASP A 150 7.43 -3.08 5.92
N LEU A 151 7.28 -2.15 6.86
CA LEU A 151 6.25 -1.12 6.77
C LEU A 151 6.68 0.06 5.88
N SER A 152 7.99 0.29 5.75
CA SER A 152 8.56 1.33 4.90
C SER A 152 8.29 1.07 3.42
N GLU A 153 8.57 -0.15 2.93
CA GLU A 153 8.23 -0.53 1.55
C GLU A 153 6.73 -0.51 1.30
N LEU A 154 5.93 -1.05 2.22
CA LEU A 154 4.49 -1.11 2.07
C LEU A 154 3.90 0.31 1.94
N LEU A 155 4.26 1.23 2.82
CA LEU A 155 3.74 2.60 2.78
C LEU A 155 4.23 3.37 1.56
N GLN A 156 5.46 3.16 1.11
CA GLN A 156 5.94 3.76 -0.15
C GLN A 156 5.12 3.26 -1.34
N HIS A 157 4.90 1.95 -1.44
CA HIS A 157 4.09 1.34 -2.49
C HIS A 157 2.67 1.89 -2.53
N GLU A 158 1.99 1.92 -1.38
CA GLU A 158 0.60 2.35 -1.32
C GLU A 158 0.45 3.87 -1.51
N ILE A 159 1.42 4.67 -1.09
CA ILE A 159 1.42 6.13 -1.33
C ILE A 159 1.69 6.44 -2.81
N ASP A 160 2.57 5.69 -3.48
CA ASP A 160 2.78 5.81 -4.93
C ASP A 160 1.47 5.62 -5.72
N HIS A 161 0.64 4.64 -5.31
CA HIS A 161 -0.68 4.45 -5.92
C HIS A 161 -1.57 5.69 -5.81
N LEU A 162 -1.48 6.45 -4.72
CA LEU A 162 -2.24 7.70 -4.57
C LEU A 162 -1.76 8.79 -5.54
N ASP A 163 -0.53 8.69 -6.00
CA ASP A 163 0.11 9.60 -6.96
C ASP A 163 0.06 9.06 -8.40
N GLY A 164 -0.64 7.95 -8.63
CA GLY A 164 -0.77 7.32 -9.96
C GLY A 164 0.49 6.58 -10.44
N ILE A 165 1.45 6.36 -9.53
CA ILE A 165 2.71 5.66 -9.77
C ILE A 165 2.51 4.17 -9.43
N LEU A 166 2.95 3.30 -10.33
CA LEU A 166 2.94 1.86 -10.12
C LEU A 166 4.37 1.35 -9.97
N ALA A 167 4.55 0.23 -9.25
CA ALA A 167 5.87 -0.40 -9.12
C ALA A 167 6.56 -0.64 -10.48
N THR A 168 5.78 -0.90 -11.54
CA THR A 168 6.30 -1.06 -12.92
C THR A 168 7.01 0.17 -13.47
N ASP A 169 6.70 1.38 -12.98
CA ASP A 169 7.38 2.61 -13.39
C ASP A 169 8.71 2.81 -12.65
N LEU A 170 8.90 2.08 -11.54
CA LEU A 170 10.06 2.13 -10.65
C LEU A 170 10.99 0.93 -10.84
N ALA A 171 10.72 0.10 -11.84
CA ALA A 171 11.57 -1.02 -12.21
C ALA A 171 12.99 -0.53 -12.48
N LEU A 172 13.98 -1.20 -11.88
CA LEU A 172 15.38 -0.75 -11.97
C LEU A 172 15.95 -0.88 -13.38
N ASP A 173 15.54 -1.92 -14.10
CA ASP A 173 15.95 -2.23 -15.46
C ASP A 173 14.92 -3.17 -16.14
N LYS A 174 15.25 -3.60 -17.37
CA LYS A 174 14.41 -4.53 -18.15
C LYS A 174 14.31 -5.94 -17.53
N ASP A 175 15.24 -6.31 -16.65
CA ASP A 175 15.33 -7.62 -16.01
C ASP A 175 14.64 -7.62 -14.62
N SER A 176 14.06 -6.48 -14.24
CA SER A 176 13.37 -6.23 -12.97
C SER A 176 11.93 -6.74 -12.93
N PHE A 177 11.59 -7.74 -13.74
CA PHE A 177 10.23 -8.30 -13.83
C PHE A 177 10.29 -9.82 -13.76
N VAL A 178 9.47 -10.41 -12.90
CA VAL A 178 9.36 -11.87 -12.80
C VAL A 178 7.92 -12.26 -12.51
N TYR A 179 7.39 -13.19 -13.31
CA TYR A 179 6.08 -13.77 -13.05
C TYR A 179 6.11 -14.63 -11.80
N ARG A 180 5.06 -14.57 -10.99
CA ARG A 180 4.95 -15.27 -9.70
C ARG A 180 5.25 -16.78 -9.82
N PRO A 181 4.72 -17.55 -10.79
CA PRO A 181 5.11 -18.96 -10.93
C PRO A 181 6.61 -19.19 -11.15
N VAL A 182 7.28 -18.30 -11.89
CA VAL A 182 8.74 -18.39 -12.13
C VAL A 182 9.50 -18.05 -10.86
N PHE A 183 9.06 -17.01 -10.14
CA PHE A 183 9.63 -16.62 -8.86
C PHE A 183 9.53 -17.75 -7.83
N GLU A 184 8.33 -18.31 -7.62
CA GLU A 184 8.10 -19.36 -6.62
C GLU A 184 8.89 -20.64 -6.94
N ASN A 185 9.01 -21.00 -8.23
CA ASN A 185 9.80 -22.16 -8.65
C ASN A 185 11.32 -21.98 -8.44
N ASN A 186 11.81 -20.75 -8.32
CA ASN A 186 13.23 -20.44 -8.14
C ASN A 186 13.45 -19.43 -7.01
N LYS A 187 12.66 -19.53 -5.93
CA LYS A 187 12.54 -18.49 -4.90
C LYS A 187 13.88 -18.08 -4.30
N ALA A 188 14.72 -19.04 -3.92
CA ALA A 188 16.05 -18.77 -3.35
C ALA A 188 16.96 -17.96 -4.29
N HIS A 189 16.88 -18.21 -5.62
CA HIS A 189 17.65 -17.45 -6.60
C HIS A 189 17.18 -16.00 -6.63
N PHE A 190 15.88 -15.74 -6.82
CA PHE A 190 15.38 -14.37 -6.90
C PHE A 190 15.52 -13.58 -5.60
N GLN A 191 15.34 -14.24 -4.45
CA GLN A 191 15.59 -13.64 -3.14
C GLN A 191 17.06 -13.25 -2.95
N SER A 192 18.01 -13.97 -3.55
CA SER A 192 19.44 -13.60 -3.50
C SER A 192 19.80 -12.37 -4.34
N LEU A 193 18.90 -11.90 -5.21
CA LEU A 193 19.11 -10.75 -6.08
C LEU A 193 18.70 -9.41 -5.44
N VAL A 194 18.19 -9.43 -4.21
CA VAL A 194 17.65 -8.26 -3.50
C VAL A 194 18.14 -8.22 -2.05
N ASP A 195 18.11 -7.04 -1.45
CA ASP A 195 18.57 -6.81 -0.06
C ASP A 195 17.52 -7.23 0.97
N TYR A 196 16.24 -7.19 0.60
CA TYR A 196 15.11 -7.52 1.47
C TYR A 196 14.09 -8.41 0.76
N THR A 197 13.48 -9.31 1.53
CA THR A 197 12.40 -10.19 1.07
C THR A 197 11.18 -9.99 1.94
N ILE A 198 10.03 -9.75 1.31
CA ILE A 198 8.73 -9.72 1.98
C ILE A 198 8.45 -11.12 2.55
N GLU A 199 8.15 -11.18 3.85
CA GLU A 199 7.82 -12.40 4.60
C GLU A 199 6.35 -12.81 4.44
#